data_AF-A0A7R7GKD6-F1
#
_entry.id   AF-A0A7R7GKD6-F1
#
_cell.length_a   1.000
_cell.length_b   1.000
_cell.length_c   1.000
_cell.angle_alpha   90.00
_cell.angle_beta   90.00
_cell.angle_gamma   90.00
#
_symmetry.space_group_name_H-M   'P 1'
#
loop_
_entity.id
_entity.type
_entity.pdbx_description
1 polymer ?
#
loop_
_entity_poly.entity_id
_entity_poly.type
_entity_poly.pdbx_seq_one_letter_code
_entity_poly.pdbx_strand_id
1 'polypeptide(L)'
;MKDWNWKHVVLFILAIPVVNYMAGYLGKSASQHVNERERATLSSPSPYQEIRVVVTSQNSQGVTQHDFDLNFLHNLEAYAVERAKQKTKEYLASEGYPNTNIDFSSEAIYVESGSVKLAVVRLRASEGVNQVLIVGIIDNELKRISCLRSSIEAIPISYGVCADKIKEVFGVKIGA
;
A
#
# COMPACT_ATOMS: atom_id res chain seq x y z
N MET A 1 -55.38 8.26 -28.72
CA MET A 1 -54.01 7.76 -28.93
C MET A 1 -53.32 8.78 -29.82
N LYS A 2 -52.22 9.37 -29.36
CA LYS A 2 -51.61 10.57 -29.95
C LYS A 2 -50.66 10.13 -31.05
N ASP A 3 -50.85 10.60 -32.28
CA ASP A 3 -50.09 10.16 -33.47
C ASP A 3 -48.61 10.45 -33.29
N TRP A 4 -47.85 9.40 -32.94
CA TRP A 4 -46.41 9.51 -32.74
C TRP A 4 -45.74 9.60 -34.11
N ASN A 5 -45.44 10.82 -34.50
CA ASN A 5 -44.80 11.11 -35.78
C ASN A 5 -43.40 10.49 -35.82
N TRP A 6 -43.16 9.60 -36.78
CA TRP A 6 -41.90 8.90 -37.04
C TRP A 6 -40.67 9.83 -37.01
N LYS A 7 -40.85 11.11 -37.40
CA LYS A 7 -39.81 12.14 -37.34
C LYS A 7 -39.21 12.33 -35.93
N HIS A 8 -39.99 12.15 -34.87
CA HIS A 8 -39.51 12.27 -33.50
C HIS A 8 -38.64 11.06 -33.09
N VAL A 9 -38.95 9.86 -33.57
CA VAL A 9 -38.15 8.65 -33.29
C VAL A 9 -36.77 8.77 -33.91
N VAL A 10 -36.68 9.23 -35.15
CA VAL A 10 -35.40 9.47 -35.84
C VAL A 10 -34.56 10.52 -35.11
N LEU A 11 -35.19 11.60 -34.65
CA LEU A 11 -34.51 12.66 -33.91
C LEU A 11 -33.95 12.18 -32.56
N PHE A 12 -34.67 11.31 -31.85
CA PHE A 12 -34.18 10.69 -30.61
C PHE A 12 -32.99 9.77 -30.85
N ILE A 13 -33.01 8.95 -31.91
CA ILE A 13 -31.91 8.03 -32.22
C ILE A 13 -30.63 8.80 -32.57
N LEU A 14 -30.76 9.89 -33.32
CA LEU A 14 -29.62 10.73 -33.70
C LEU A 14 -29.05 11.55 -32.52
N ALA A 15 -29.83 11.80 -31.47
CA ALA A 15 -29.37 12.53 -30.29
C ALA A 15 -28.45 11.69 -29.37
N ILE A 16 -28.60 10.35 -29.37
CA ILE A 16 -27.82 9.43 -28.51
C ILE A 16 -26.30 9.59 -28.67
N PRO A 17 -25.70 9.56 -29.89
CA PRO A 17 -24.26 9.70 -30.04
C PRO A 17 -23.73 11.07 -29.59
N VAL A 18 -24.53 12.13 -29.76
CA VAL A 18 -24.16 13.49 -29.33
C VAL A 18 -24.10 13.58 -27.81
N VAL A 19 -25.09 13.03 -27.12
CA VAL A 19 -25.14 13.00 -25.65
C VAL A 19 -23.98 12.16 -25.09
N ASN A 20 -23.69 11.00 -25.68
CA ASN A 20 -22.56 10.16 -25.26
C ASN A 20 -21.20 10.86 -25.44
N TYR A 21 -21.03 11.61 -26.54
CA TYR A 21 -19.81 12.38 -26.77
C TYR A 21 -19.64 13.51 -25.74
N MET A 22 -20.70 14.27 -25.46
CA MET A 22 -20.66 15.35 -24.47
C MET A 22 -20.45 14.83 -23.04
N ALA A 23 -21.07 13.71 -22.67
CA ALA A 23 -20.87 13.08 -21.36
C ALA A 23 -19.42 12.63 -21.16
N GLY A 24 -18.79 12.07 -22.20
CA GLY A 24 -17.37 11.70 -22.16
C GLY A 24 -16.42 12.89 -22.00
N TYR A 25 -16.74 14.04 -22.62
CA TYR A 25 -15.92 15.26 -22.50
C TYR A 25 -16.04 15.91 -21.11
N LEU A 26 -17.27 16.03 -20.59
CA LEU A 26 -17.52 16.57 -19.26
C LEU A 26 -16.94 15.68 -18.15
N GLY A 27 -17.04 14.35 -18.29
CA GLY A 27 -16.46 13.41 -17.34
C GLY A 27 -14.93 13.53 -17.24
N LYS A 28 -14.24 13.70 -18.37
CA LYS A 28 -12.78 13.91 -18.39
C LYS A 28 -12.37 15.21 -17.69
N SER A 29 -13.03 16.33 -17.97
CA SER A 29 -12.72 17.62 -17.33
C SER A 29 -12.99 17.60 -15.82
N ALA A 30 -14.11 17.01 -15.38
CA ALA A 30 -14.43 16.90 -13.96
C ALA A 30 -13.39 16.02 -13.23
N SER A 31 -12.96 14.92 -13.83
CA SER A 31 -11.93 14.05 -13.24
C SER A 31 -10.57 14.74 -13.10
N GLN A 32 -10.20 15.60 -14.06
CA GLN A 32 -8.95 16.36 -14.00
C GLN A 32 -8.96 17.40 -12.87
N HIS A 33 -10.05 18.14 -12.71
CA HIS A 33 -10.15 19.15 -11.64
C HIS A 33 -10.24 18.55 -10.23
N VAL A 34 -10.84 17.37 -10.06
CA VAL A 34 -10.81 16.65 -8.77
C VAL A 34 -9.38 16.22 -8.44
N ASN A 35 -8.66 15.68 -9.43
CA ASN A 35 -7.27 15.24 -9.26
C ASN A 35 -6.31 16.41 -8.98
N GLU A 36 -6.52 17.56 -9.62
CA GLU A 36 -5.76 18.80 -9.35
C GLU A 36 -6.02 19.36 -7.95
N ARG A 37 -7.28 19.34 -7.48
CA ARG A 37 -7.61 19.74 -6.09
C ARG A 37 -7.00 18.80 -5.07
N GLU A 38 -7.04 17.49 -5.30
CA GLU A 38 -6.37 16.52 -4.42
C GLU A 38 -4.85 16.77 -4.37
N ARG A 39 -4.22 17.04 -5.53
CA ARG A 39 -2.79 17.41 -5.61
C ARG A 39 -2.46 18.73 -4.90
N ALA A 40 -3.34 19.74 -4.97
CA ALA A 40 -3.15 21.01 -4.27
C ALA A 40 -3.39 20.91 -2.75
N THR A 41 -4.17 19.92 -2.31
CA THR A 41 -4.44 19.68 -0.87
C THR A 41 -3.33 18.84 -0.22
N LEU A 42 -2.53 18.11 -1.02
CA LEU A 42 -1.26 17.50 -0.61
C LEU A 42 -0.23 18.62 -0.38
N SER A 43 -0.38 19.24 0.77
CA SER A 43 0.28 20.43 1.27
C SER A 43 1.76 20.17 1.58
N SER A 44 2.52 21.28 1.62
CA SER A 44 3.95 21.38 1.88
C SER A 44 4.52 20.30 2.81
N PRO A 45 5.65 19.65 2.43
CA PRO A 45 6.24 18.59 3.24
C PRO A 45 6.62 19.15 4.61
N SER A 46 5.95 18.66 5.64
CA SER A 46 6.44 18.76 7.02
C SER A 46 7.87 18.21 7.04
N PRO A 47 8.83 18.90 7.71
CA PRO A 47 10.21 18.41 7.83
C PRO A 47 10.28 17.05 8.56
N TYR A 48 9.22 16.64 9.26
CA TYR A 48 9.03 15.29 9.74
C TYR A 48 8.18 14.52 8.73
N GLN A 49 8.83 13.71 7.90
CA GLN A 49 8.10 12.80 7.03
C GLN A 49 7.34 11.79 7.88
N GLU A 50 6.03 11.82 7.74
CA GLU A 50 5.10 10.98 8.46
C GLU A 50 5.32 9.50 8.12
N ILE A 51 5.39 8.65 9.14
CA ILE A 51 5.39 7.20 8.93
C ILE A 51 3.99 6.79 8.50
N ARG A 52 3.86 6.23 7.29
CA ARG A 52 2.61 5.66 6.80
C ARG A 52 2.51 4.21 7.25
N VAL A 53 1.37 3.83 7.80
CA VAL A 53 1.12 2.47 8.28
C VAL A 53 -0.01 1.84 7.49
N VAL A 54 0.24 0.65 6.94
CA VAL A 54 -0.74 -0.16 6.20
C VAL A 54 -0.88 -1.50 6.90
N VAL A 55 -2.11 -1.92 7.15
CA VAL A 55 -2.41 -3.23 7.73
C VAL A 55 -3.14 -4.07 6.70
N THR A 56 -2.72 -5.32 6.54
CA THR A 56 -3.43 -6.31 5.71
C THR A 56 -3.72 -7.55 6.54
N SER A 57 -4.86 -8.17 6.26
CA SER A 57 -5.29 -9.45 6.83
C SER A 57 -5.54 -10.43 5.71
N GLN A 58 -5.13 -11.68 5.91
CA GLN A 58 -5.54 -12.80 5.07
C GLN A 58 -5.67 -14.05 5.92
N ASN A 59 -6.51 -14.99 5.51
CA ASN A 59 -6.57 -16.31 6.14
C ASN A 59 -5.17 -16.97 6.10
N SER A 60 -4.74 -17.58 7.21
CA SER A 60 -3.41 -18.20 7.33
C SER A 60 -3.25 -19.48 6.50
N GLN A 61 -4.34 -20.03 5.97
CA GLN A 61 -4.36 -21.28 5.19
C GLN A 61 -3.76 -22.46 5.97
N GLY A 62 -3.97 -22.49 7.29
CA GLY A 62 -3.44 -23.53 8.18
C GLY A 62 -2.02 -23.29 8.67
N VAL A 63 -1.36 -22.21 8.25
CA VAL A 63 -0.09 -21.77 8.86
C VAL A 63 -0.36 -21.32 10.30
N THR A 64 0.53 -21.71 11.19
CA THR A 64 0.51 -21.43 12.62
C THR A 64 1.78 -20.70 13.07
N GLN A 65 1.80 -20.25 14.33
CA GLN A 65 2.99 -19.65 14.96
C GLN A 65 4.18 -20.62 15.02
N HIS A 66 3.97 -21.94 14.97
CA HIS A 66 5.06 -22.93 14.96
C HIS A 66 5.77 -23.02 13.62
N ASP A 67 5.09 -22.65 12.54
CA ASP A 67 5.66 -22.61 11.18
C ASP A 67 6.54 -21.37 10.95
N PHE A 68 6.60 -20.46 11.94
CA PHE A 68 7.50 -19.29 11.92
C PHE A 68 8.92 -19.74 12.32
N ASP A 69 9.53 -20.56 11.47
CA ASP A 69 10.91 -21.02 11.59
C ASP A 69 11.90 -20.17 10.77
N LEU A 70 13.19 -20.52 10.82
CA LEU A 70 14.21 -19.77 10.06
C LEU A 70 13.99 -19.82 8.55
N ASN A 71 13.45 -20.92 8.01
CA ASN A 71 13.19 -21.02 6.57
C ASN A 71 12.05 -20.09 6.17
N PHE A 72 10.99 -20.03 6.96
CA PHE A 72 9.91 -19.06 6.77
C PHE A 72 10.43 -17.63 6.79
N LEU A 73 11.28 -17.28 7.77
CA LEU A 73 11.85 -15.94 7.89
C LEU A 73 12.68 -15.55 6.66
N HIS A 74 13.57 -16.44 6.21
CA HIS A 74 14.38 -16.21 5.01
C HIS A 74 13.53 -16.06 3.74
N ASN A 75 12.52 -16.91 3.58
CA ASN A 75 11.61 -16.83 2.44
C ASN A 75 10.78 -15.55 2.47
N LEU A 76 10.33 -15.13 3.65
CA LEU A 76 9.59 -13.88 3.84
C LEU A 76 10.47 -12.67 3.53
N GLU A 77 11.73 -12.67 3.97
CA GLU A 77 12.70 -11.62 3.66
C GLU A 77 12.93 -11.50 2.15
N ALA A 78 13.25 -12.61 1.49
CA ALA A 78 13.46 -12.64 0.03
C ALA A 78 12.21 -12.16 -0.73
N TYR A 79 11.03 -12.64 -0.33
CA TYR A 79 9.77 -12.20 -0.90
C TYR A 79 9.54 -10.70 -0.71
N ALA A 80 9.80 -10.17 0.49
CA ALA A 80 9.62 -8.74 0.78
C ALA A 80 10.55 -7.87 -0.06
N VAL A 81 11.83 -8.25 -0.20
CA VAL A 81 12.81 -7.58 -1.06
C VAL A 81 12.36 -7.57 -2.52
N GLU A 82 12.02 -8.73 -3.07
CA GLU A 82 11.61 -8.84 -4.48
C GLU A 82 10.33 -8.06 -4.76
N ARG A 83 9.37 -8.12 -3.82
CA ARG A 83 8.12 -7.35 -3.96
C ARG A 83 8.36 -5.85 -3.88
N ALA A 84 9.24 -5.39 -2.99
CA ALA A 84 9.62 -3.99 -2.90
C ALA A 84 10.30 -3.51 -4.18
N LYS A 85 11.30 -4.25 -4.69
CA LYS A 85 11.95 -3.96 -5.97
C LYS A 85 10.95 -3.84 -7.11
N GLN A 86 10.05 -4.82 -7.25
CA GLN A 86 9.03 -4.80 -8.29
C GLN A 86 8.14 -3.57 -8.17
N LYS A 87 7.63 -3.27 -6.97
CA LYS A 87 6.71 -2.14 -6.77
C LYS A 87 7.37 -0.80 -6.98
N THR A 88 8.63 -0.64 -6.57
CA THR A 88 9.35 0.60 -6.81
C THR A 88 9.71 0.77 -8.28
N LYS A 89 10.05 -0.32 -9.00
CA LYS A 89 10.24 -0.26 -10.46
C LYS A 89 8.97 0.14 -11.20
N GLU A 90 7.82 -0.44 -10.83
CA GLU A 90 6.51 -0.06 -11.39
C GLU A 90 6.21 1.42 -11.14
N TYR A 91 6.45 1.90 -9.91
CA TYR A 91 6.27 3.30 -9.54
C TYR A 91 7.18 4.24 -10.34
N LEU A 92 8.49 3.97 -10.38
CA LEU A 92 9.45 4.80 -11.10
C LEU A 92 9.21 4.81 -12.61
N ALA A 93 8.83 3.67 -13.19
CA ALA A 93 8.43 3.63 -14.60
C ALA A 93 7.22 4.54 -14.86
N SER A 94 6.24 4.60 -13.94
CA SER A 94 5.08 5.50 -14.06
C SER A 94 5.43 6.99 -13.93
N GLU A 95 6.53 7.30 -13.24
CA GLU A 95 7.09 8.65 -13.10
C GLU A 95 8.07 9.02 -14.23
N GLY A 96 8.30 8.12 -15.21
CA GLY A 96 9.19 8.38 -16.35
C GLY A 96 10.64 7.95 -16.16
N TYR A 97 10.94 7.16 -15.12
CA TYR A 97 12.28 6.65 -14.78
C TYR A 97 12.38 5.11 -14.86
N PRO A 98 12.16 4.48 -16.03
CA PRO A 98 12.02 3.01 -16.14
C PRO A 98 13.32 2.21 -15.93
N ASN A 99 14.48 2.86 -15.98
CA ASN A 99 15.80 2.22 -15.95
C ASN A 99 16.57 2.44 -14.64
N THR A 100 15.93 3.01 -13.62
CA THR A 100 16.56 3.19 -12.32
C THR A 100 16.70 1.83 -11.63
N ASN A 101 17.92 1.47 -11.26
CA ASN A 101 18.16 0.31 -10.41
C ASN A 101 18.19 0.77 -8.96
N ILE A 102 17.36 0.16 -8.11
CA ILE A 102 17.31 0.44 -6.68
C ILE A 102 17.82 -0.78 -5.93
N ASP A 103 18.88 -0.55 -5.16
CA ASP A 103 19.41 -1.53 -4.26
C ASP A 103 18.70 -1.43 -2.90
N PHE A 104 18.26 -2.58 -2.41
CA PHE A 104 17.68 -2.74 -1.08
C PHE A 104 18.63 -3.53 -0.21
N SER A 105 18.89 -3.02 0.99
CA SER A 105 19.41 -3.83 2.08
C SER A 105 18.24 -4.32 2.94
N SER A 106 18.34 -5.58 3.40
CA SER A 106 17.33 -6.19 4.25
C SER A 106 17.93 -6.78 5.52
N GLU A 107 17.12 -6.82 6.56
CA GLU A 107 17.40 -7.54 7.79
C GLU A 107 16.08 -8.15 8.29
N ALA A 108 16.08 -9.44 8.58
CA ALA A 108 14.93 -10.14 9.11
C ALA A 108 15.24 -10.76 10.47
N ILE A 109 14.36 -10.52 11.44
CA ILE A 109 14.47 -11.08 12.80
C ILE A 109 13.12 -11.56 13.30
N TYR A 110 13.14 -12.51 14.23
CA TYR A 110 11.97 -12.79 15.05
C TYR A 110 11.99 -11.96 16.33
N VAL A 111 10.81 -11.47 16.71
CA VAL A 111 10.56 -10.83 17.99
C VAL A 111 9.46 -11.60 18.69
N GLU A 112 9.73 -12.05 19.91
CA GLU A 112 8.76 -12.75 20.75
C GLU A 112 8.29 -11.81 21.86
N SER A 113 6.98 -11.76 22.08
CA SER A 113 6.36 -11.01 23.19
C SER A 113 5.17 -11.79 23.70
N GLY A 114 5.31 -12.38 24.89
CA GLY A 114 4.29 -13.27 25.45
C GLY A 114 4.15 -14.53 24.58
N SER A 115 2.93 -14.83 24.13
CA SER A 115 2.63 -15.99 23.27
C SER A 115 2.70 -15.70 21.76
N VAL A 116 3.01 -14.46 21.37
CA VAL A 116 3.02 -14.05 19.96
C VAL A 116 4.46 -13.96 19.46
N LYS A 117 4.74 -14.68 18.38
CA LYS A 117 5.98 -14.55 17.60
C LYS A 117 5.70 -13.69 16.36
N LEU A 118 6.54 -12.68 16.15
CA LEU A 118 6.42 -11.74 15.04
C LEU A 118 7.67 -11.82 14.18
N ALA A 119 7.50 -12.02 12.87
CA ALA A 119 8.58 -11.82 11.91
C ALA A 119 8.68 -10.34 11.57
N VAL A 120 9.86 -9.75 11.73
CA VAL A 120 10.13 -8.34 11.43
C VAL A 120 11.18 -8.29 10.34
N VAL A 121 10.80 -7.77 9.17
CA VAL A 121 11.69 -7.53 8.04
C VAL A 121 11.87 -6.03 7.87
N ARG A 122 13.10 -5.54 7.99
CA ARG A 122 13.49 -4.16 7.73
C ARG A 122 14.08 -4.08 6.34
N LEU A 123 13.58 -3.15 5.52
CA LEU A 123 14.10 -2.86 4.19
C LEU A 123 14.57 -1.41 4.17
N ARG A 124 15.76 -1.18 3.60
CA ARG A 124 16.30 0.16 3.35
C ARG A 124 16.74 0.28 1.91
N ALA A 125 16.14 1.22 1.17
CA ALA A 125 16.58 1.60 -0.15
C ALA A 125 17.71 2.64 -0.04
N SER A 126 18.66 2.58 -0.98
CA SER A 126 19.76 3.56 -1.08
C SER A 126 19.27 5.01 -1.23
N GLU A 127 18.11 5.22 -1.85
CA GLU A 127 17.51 6.53 -2.13
C GLU A 127 16.66 7.08 -0.97
N GLY A 128 16.85 6.57 0.25
CA GLY A 128 16.24 7.12 1.45
C GLY A 128 14.79 6.69 1.67
N VAL A 129 14.38 5.52 1.20
CA VAL A 129 13.11 4.91 1.59
C VAL A 129 13.37 3.78 2.58
N ASN A 130 12.76 3.89 3.76
CA ASN A 130 12.78 2.84 4.78
C ASN A 130 11.40 2.20 4.91
N GLN A 131 11.38 0.88 5.05
CA GLN A 131 10.19 0.09 5.28
C GLN A 131 10.42 -0.93 6.39
N VAL A 132 9.41 -1.17 7.21
CA VAL A 132 9.38 -2.28 8.16
C VAL A 132 8.10 -3.07 7.93
N LEU A 133 8.26 -4.35 7.61
CA LEU A 133 7.18 -5.33 7.49
C LEU A 133 7.17 -6.19 8.76
N ILE A 134 6.06 -6.16 9.48
CA ILE A 134 5.80 -7.02 10.65
C ILE A 134 4.71 -8.01 10.28
N VAL A 135 4.98 -9.30 10.49
CA VAL A 135 4.06 -10.40 10.17
C VAL A 135 3.82 -11.25 11.41
N GLY A 136 2.56 -11.60 11.65
CA GLY A 136 2.14 -12.46 12.76
C GLY A 136 0.83 -13.16 12.45
N ILE A 137 0.50 -14.18 13.23
CA ILE A 137 -0.78 -14.90 13.13
C ILE A 137 -1.60 -14.68 14.38
N ILE A 138 -2.84 -14.21 14.19
CA ILE A 138 -3.85 -14.01 15.24
C ILE A 138 -5.17 -14.59 14.73
N ASP A 139 -5.85 -15.42 15.53
CA ASP A 139 -7.16 -15.99 15.20
C ASP A 139 -7.26 -16.63 13.80
N ASN A 140 -6.24 -17.40 13.41
CA ASN A 140 -6.15 -18.05 12.09
C ASN A 140 -6.03 -17.07 10.89
N GLU A 141 -5.66 -15.81 11.16
CA GLU A 141 -5.35 -14.81 10.15
C GLU A 141 -3.87 -14.44 10.19
N LEU A 142 -3.22 -14.46 9.03
CA LEU A 142 -1.92 -13.85 8.81
C LEU A 142 -2.10 -12.33 8.67
N LYS A 143 -1.74 -11.60 9.72
CA LYS A 143 -1.72 -10.14 9.73
C LYS A 143 -0.36 -9.62 9.30
N ARG A 144 -0.34 -8.59 8.46
CA ARG A 144 0.89 -7.88 8.08
C ARG A 144 0.72 -6.40 8.30
N ILE A 145 1.66 -5.80 9.02
CA ILE A 145 1.79 -4.35 9.18
C ILE A 145 2.99 -3.90 8.36
N SER A 146 2.79 -2.94 7.46
CA SER A 146 3.87 -2.27 6.72
C SER A 146 3.95 -0.82 7.17
N CYS A 147 5.07 -0.45 7.75
CA CYS A 147 5.39 0.94 8.12
C CYS A 147 6.40 1.48 7.11
N LEU A 148 6.10 2.61 6.46
CA LEU A 148 6.93 3.22 5.43
C LEU A 148 7.29 4.65 5.79
N ARG A 149 8.51 5.06 5.46
CA ARG A 149 9.01 6.43 5.64
C ARG A 149 9.95 6.78 4.48
N SER A 150 9.79 7.96 3.89
CA SER A 150 10.63 8.44 2.79
C SER A 150 11.93 9.11 3.25
N SER A 151 12.52 8.63 4.36
CA SER A 151 13.76 9.13 4.95
C SER A 151 14.71 7.98 5.31
N ILE A 152 16.01 8.29 5.39
CA ILE A 152 17.08 7.37 5.81
C ILE A 152 16.99 6.96 7.29
N GLU A 153 16.21 7.67 8.11
CA GLU A 153 16.05 7.36 9.51
C GLU A 153 15.30 6.04 9.73
N ALA A 154 15.83 5.19 10.61
CA ALA A 154 15.21 3.93 10.97
C ALA A 154 13.79 4.14 11.55
N ILE A 155 12.84 3.31 11.13
CA ILE A 155 11.49 3.31 11.68
C ILE A 155 11.50 2.56 13.03
N PRO A 156 11.17 3.23 14.15
CA PRO A 156 11.06 2.58 15.44
C PRO A 156 9.80 1.69 15.49
N ILE A 157 9.93 0.50 16.08
CA ILE A 157 8.83 -0.45 16.30
C ILE A 157 8.45 -0.62 17.78
N SER A 158 9.25 -0.04 18.69
CA SER A 158 9.00 -0.04 20.13
C SER A 158 8.27 1.22 20.61
N TYR A 159 8.22 2.28 19.80
CA TYR A 159 7.49 3.50 20.07
C TYR A 159 6.96 4.16 18.77
N GLY A 160 6.03 5.10 18.92
CA GLY A 160 5.42 5.85 17.82
C GLY A 160 4.36 5.05 17.04
N VAL A 161 3.93 5.58 15.91
CA VAL A 161 2.74 5.10 15.17
C VAL A 161 2.83 3.63 14.73
N CYS A 162 4.04 3.14 14.42
CA CYS A 162 4.23 1.74 14.06
C CYS A 162 4.04 0.81 15.28
N ALA A 163 4.58 1.21 16.44
CA ALA A 163 4.42 0.48 17.70
C ALA A 163 2.98 0.49 18.19
N ASP A 164 2.29 1.63 18.07
CA ASP A 164 0.87 1.76 18.42
C ASP A 164 0.03 0.78 17.59
N LYS A 165 0.33 0.67 16.28
CA LYS A 165 -0.37 -0.28 15.41
C LYS A 165 -0.02 -1.74 15.71
N ILE A 166 1.22 -2.04 16.09
CA ILE A 166 1.61 -3.39 16.54
C ILE A 166 0.78 -3.79 17.77
N LYS A 167 0.65 -2.89 18.75
CA LYS A 167 -0.16 -3.12 19.94
C LYS A 167 -1.63 -3.31 19.60
N GLU A 168 -2.17 -2.50 18.68
CA GLU A 168 -3.56 -2.60 18.24
C GLU A 168 -3.86 -3.92 17.55
N VAL A 169 -3.01 -4.37 16.62
CA VAL A 169 -3.27 -5.54 15.77
C VAL A 169 -2.90 -6.86 16.46
N PHE A 170 -1.78 -6.88 17.20
CA PHE A 170 -1.23 -8.10 17.78
C PHE A 170 -1.42 -8.19 19.30
N GLY A 171 -1.89 -7.12 19.96
CA GLY A 171 -2.05 -7.10 21.42
C GLY A 171 -0.75 -7.09 22.20
N VAL A 172 0.40 -6.86 21.55
CA VAL A 172 1.74 -6.95 22.16
C VAL A 172 2.55 -5.66 22.05
N LYS A 173 3.59 -5.52 22.88
CA LYS A 173 4.56 -4.42 22.82
C LYS A 173 5.95 -4.99 22.57
N ILE A 174 6.70 -4.37 21.68
CA ILE A 174 8.07 -4.79 21.38
C ILE A 174 9.06 -3.95 22.19
N GLY A 175 10.02 -4.60 22.87
CA GLY A 175 11.09 -3.93 23.61
C GLY A 175 10.69 -3.39 24.99
N ALA A 176 9.65 -3.96 25.59
CA ALA A 176 9.25 -3.72 26.98
C ALA A 176 10.01 -4.64 27.95
#